data_AF-A0AAE0S389-F1
#
_entry.id   AF-A0AAE0S389-F1
#
_cell.length_a   1.000
_cell.length_b   1.000
_cell.length_c   1.000
_cell.angle_alpha   90.00
_cell.angle_beta   90.00
_cell.angle_gamma   90.00
#
_symmetry.space_group_name_H-M   'P 1'
#
loop_
_entity.id
_entity.type
_entity.pdbx_description
1 polymer ?
#
loop_
_entity_poly.entity_id
_entity_poly.type
_entity_poly.pdbx_seq_one_letter_code
_entity_poly.pdbx_strand_id
1 'polypeptide(L)'
;MDFNAATAFCQSRGTYIATFEDLEAAYHHGYERCGCGWVANGISYIVVQEANNNCHSTIGISQCSLESDRGVFCRRPTPVFLSKDPRGDYKMTLDEAKQHCKGKGTRLATYEDLLHAYHLGYEICSCGLADNGLAYTITQTPNHACMTSVGVVKCSSPMSWNVFCRSSEDVTENHPFSSSAEASFALSGRQFATSSQKVIYYSTNYNMDYNAATAFCQSRGAYIATFEDLLTAYHHGYERFSCGWAANGISYHVIQQAVDGYTSSGVVKCSLGSHWGVYCTRPTPGIYSSTHH
;
A
#
# COMPACT_ATOMS: atom_id res chain seq x y z
N MET A 1 30.18 0.48 -12.23
CA MET A 1 29.44 0.77 -13.51
C MET A 1 29.32 2.28 -13.75
N ASP A 2 29.18 2.76 -15.00
CA ASP A 2 28.89 4.19 -15.29
C ASP A 2 27.39 4.52 -15.22
N PHE A 3 27.03 5.81 -15.30
CA PHE A 3 25.63 6.27 -15.16
C PHE A 3 24.69 5.76 -16.27
N ASN A 4 25.18 5.67 -17.51
CA ASN A 4 24.36 5.20 -18.63
C ASN A 4 24.10 3.70 -18.49
N ALA A 5 25.12 2.93 -18.11
CA ALA A 5 25.02 1.51 -17.80
C ALA A 5 24.10 1.27 -16.58
N ALA A 6 24.14 2.14 -15.57
CA ALA A 6 23.23 2.10 -14.42
C ALA A 6 21.77 2.31 -14.81
N THR A 7 21.51 3.30 -15.66
CA THR A 7 20.16 3.58 -16.19
C THR A 7 19.63 2.39 -16.99
N ALA A 8 20.44 1.87 -17.91
CA ALA A 8 20.09 0.69 -18.70
C ALA A 8 19.89 -0.57 -17.83
N PHE A 9 20.68 -0.73 -16.77
CA PHE A 9 20.54 -1.86 -15.84
C PHE A 9 19.17 -1.86 -15.16
N CYS A 10 18.72 -0.73 -14.61
CA CYS A 10 17.38 -0.66 -14.01
C CYS A 10 16.28 -0.92 -15.04
N GLN A 11 16.39 -0.31 -16.23
CA GLN A 11 15.41 -0.49 -17.31
C GLN A 11 15.31 -1.95 -17.75
N SER A 12 16.44 -2.66 -17.86
CA SER A 12 16.45 -4.09 -18.22
C SER A 12 15.72 -5.00 -17.22
N ARG A 13 15.50 -4.50 -16.00
CA ARG A 13 14.78 -5.19 -14.92
C ARG A 13 13.34 -4.67 -14.71
N GLY A 14 12.82 -3.86 -15.63
CA GLY A 14 11.47 -3.29 -15.51
C GLY A 14 11.40 -2.25 -14.38
N THR A 15 12.52 -1.63 -14.05
CA THR A 15 12.62 -0.61 -12.99
C THR A 15 13.19 0.68 -13.57
N TYR A 16 13.12 1.76 -12.79
CA TYR A 16 13.74 3.04 -13.16
C TYR A 16 14.90 3.32 -12.22
N ILE A 17 15.88 4.10 -12.68
CA ILE A 17 16.88 4.63 -11.74
C ILE A 17 16.14 5.47 -10.68
N ALA A 18 16.42 5.22 -9.41
CA ALA A 18 15.80 5.92 -8.29
C ALA A 18 16.17 7.41 -8.32
N THR A 19 15.28 8.30 -7.90
CA THR A 19 15.64 9.70 -7.63
C THR A 19 16.34 9.82 -6.27
N PHE A 20 16.84 11.00 -5.94
CA PHE A 20 17.40 11.24 -4.61
C PHE A 20 16.31 11.18 -3.53
N GLU A 21 15.11 11.67 -3.85
CA GLU A 21 13.94 11.64 -2.97
C GLU A 21 13.49 10.19 -2.69
N ASP A 22 13.55 9.29 -3.68
CA ASP A 22 13.29 7.86 -3.47
C ASP A 22 14.30 7.25 -2.47
N LEU A 23 15.57 7.69 -2.55
CA LEU A 23 16.64 7.23 -1.66
C LEU A 23 16.46 7.76 -0.23
N GLU A 24 16.07 9.03 -0.08
CA GLU A 24 15.71 9.64 1.22
C GLU A 24 14.52 8.94 1.87
N ALA A 25 13.46 8.69 1.10
CA ALA A 25 12.30 7.95 1.57
C ALA A 25 12.71 6.54 2.04
N ALA A 26 13.50 5.81 1.24
CA ALA A 26 13.97 4.48 1.61
C ALA A 26 14.80 4.51 2.91
N TYR A 27 15.70 5.49 3.07
CA TYR A 27 16.45 5.70 4.31
C TYR A 27 15.53 5.94 5.52
N HIS A 28 14.50 6.77 5.40
CA HIS A 28 13.56 6.97 6.51
C HIS A 28 12.75 5.70 6.88
N HIS A 29 12.70 4.72 5.98
CA HIS A 29 12.09 3.40 6.21
C HIS A 29 13.10 2.31 6.61
N GLY A 30 14.32 2.70 7.03
CA GLY A 30 15.31 1.76 7.54
C GLY A 30 16.17 1.07 6.47
N TYR A 31 16.10 1.51 5.20
CA TYR A 31 16.97 0.97 4.16
C TYR A 31 18.44 1.33 4.43
N GLU A 32 19.33 0.34 4.32
CA GLU A 32 20.77 0.52 4.29
C GLU A 32 21.41 -0.32 3.19
N ARG A 33 22.52 0.18 2.64
CA ARG A 33 23.33 -0.59 1.70
C ARG A 33 24.79 -0.13 1.74
N CYS A 34 25.67 -1.07 2.03
CA CYS A 34 27.12 -0.90 2.11
C CYS A 34 27.76 -0.88 0.72
N GLY A 35 27.44 0.14 -0.07
CA GLY A 35 28.00 0.29 -1.40
C GLY A 35 27.39 1.46 -2.15
N CYS A 36 28.23 2.15 -2.91
CA CYS A 36 27.82 3.30 -3.70
C CYS A 36 26.85 2.89 -4.81
N GLY A 37 25.84 3.73 -5.07
CA GLY A 37 24.87 3.51 -6.13
C GLY A 37 24.48 4.82 -6.81
N TRP A 38 24.40 4.80 -8.14
CA TRP A 38 23.86 5.91 -8.92
C TRP A 38 22.38 6.15 -8.62
N VAL A 39 21.98 7.43 -8.58
CA VAL A 39 20.59 7.90 -8.64
C VAL A 39 20.40 8.89 -9.79
N ALA A 40 19.16 9.24 -10.11
CA ALA A 40 18.75 9.96 -11.32
C ALA A 40 19.43 11.32 -11.53
N ASN A 41 19.95 11.95 -10.48
CA ASN A 41 20.67 13.23 -10.57
C ASN A 41 22.12 13.09 -11.07
N GLY A 42 22.56 11.88 -11.41
CA GLY A 42 23.92 11.63 -11.90
C GLY A 42 24.98 11.66 -10.81
N ILE A 43 24.60 11.52 -9.54
CA ILE A 43 25.49 11.39 -8.39
C ILE A 43 25.32 9.99 -7.79
N SER A 44 26.41 9.43 -7.26
CA SER A 44 26.37 8.17 -6.53
C SER A 44 26.37 8.42 -5.03
N TYR A 45 25.48 7.75 -4.30
CA TYR A 45 25.33 7.86 -2.84
C TYR A 45 25.56 6.53 -2.15
N ILE A 46 25.85 6.57 -0.85
CA ILE A 46 25.79 5.45 0.08
C ILE A 46 24.77 5.77 1.17
N VAL A 47 24.05 4.76 1.67
CA VAL A 47 23.02 4.89 2.69
C VAL A 47 23.39 4.01 3.89
N VAL A 48 23.57 4.63 5.06
CA VAL A 48 24.03 3.97 6.29
C VAL A 48 23.09 4.31 7.43
N GLN A 49 22.44 3.31 8.02
CA GLN A 49 21.55 3.49 9.18
C GLN A 49 22.34 3.51 10.50
N GLU A 50 23.35 2.66 10.61
CA GLU A 50 24.17 2.52 11.80
C GLU A 50 25.65 2.54 11.45
N ALA A 51 26.45 3.24 12.27
CA ALA A 51 27.89 3.30 12.06
C ALA A 51 28.49 1.90 12.28
N ASN A 52 29.02 1.30 11.20
CA ASN A 52 29.73 0.04 11.29
C ASN A 52 31.07 0.11 10.53
N ASN A 53 32.03 -0.69 10.97
CA ASN A 53 33.40 -0.68 10.44
C ASN A 53 33.51 -1.27 9.02
N ASN A 54 32.44 -1.87 8.49
CA ASN A 54 32.42 -2.58 7.22
C ASN A 54 31.82 -1.75 6.06
N CYS A 55 31.12 -0.64 6.34
CA CYS A 55 30.33 0.06 5.33
C CYS A 55 30.73 1.54 5.19
N HIS A 56 30.66 2.29 6.29
CA HIS A 56 31.18 3.63 6.47
C HIS A 56 30.92 4.05 7.93
N SER A 57 31.77 4.91 8.51
CA SER A 57 31.55 5.42 9.88
C SER A 57 30.53 6.55 10.00
N THR A 58 30.03 7.06 8.86
CA THR A 58 29.07 8.17 8.80
C THR A 58 27.67 7.63 8.56
N ILE A 59 26.77 7.88 9.52
CA ILE A 59 25.33 7.61 9.43
C ILE A 59 24.67 8.64 8.49
N GLY A 60 23.74 8.19 7.66
CA GLY A 60 22.97 9.02 6.73
C GLY A 60 23.22 8.69 5.26
N ILE A 61 22.79 9.60 4.39
CA ILE A 61 22.98 9.51 2.94
C ILE A 61 24.17 10.40 2.58
N SER A 62 25.26 9.78 2.13
CA SER A 62 26.49 10.49 1.80
C SER A 62 26.86 10.29 0.34
N GLN A 63 27.33 11.37 -0.32
CA GLN A 63 27.85 11.27 -1.68
C GLN A 63 29.16 10.48 -1.70
N CYS A 64 29.30 9.59 -2.67
CA CYS A 64 30.54 8.84 -2.90
C CYS A 64 31.51 9.60 -3.81
N SER A 65 32.82 9.36 -3.60
CA SER A 65 33.89 9.87 -4.46
C SER A 65 33.91 9.21 -5.86
N LEU A 66 34.70 9.77 -6.77
CA LEU A 66 34.70 9.45 -8.21
C LEU A 66 35.23 8.05 -8.58
N GLU A 67 35.96 7.38 -7.69
CA GLU A 67 36.74 6.16 -8.01
C GLU A 67 36.20 4.86 -7.39
N SER A 68 35.04 4.87 -6.74
CA SER A 68 34.48 3.65 -6.14
C SER A 68 33.81 2.74 -7.17
N ASP A 69 33.83 1.43 -6.91
CA ASP A 69 32.95 0.50 -7.61
C ASP A 69 31.49 0.86 -7.27
N ARG A 70 30.75 1.30 -8.29
CA ARG A 70 29.38 1.82 -8.16
C ARG A 70 28.40 0.83 -8.73
N GLY A 71 27.42 0.46 -7.91
CA GLY A 71 26.17 -0.13 -8.36
C GLY A 71 25.15 0.94 -8.76
N VAL A 72 23.87 0.63 -8.64
CA VAL A 72 22.76 1.55 -8.92
C VAL A 72 21.62 1.32 -7.94
N PHE A 73 20.92 2.39 -7.55
CA PHE A 73 19.64 2.28 -6.86
C PHE A 73 18.53 2.31 -7.90
N CYS A 74 17.75 1.23 -7.98
CA CYS A 74 16.58 1.17 -8.85
C CYS A 74 15.31 1.32 -8.01
N ARG A 75 14.38 2.15 -8.47
CA ARG A 75 13.02 2.22 -7.94
C ARG A 75 12.10 1.34 -8.77
N ARG A 76 11.18 0.66 -8.11
CA ARG A 76 10.07 0.01 -8.83
C ARG A 76 9.16 1.08 -9.44
N PRO A 77 8.55 0.80 -10.60
CA PRO A 77 7.47 1.62 -11.13
C PRO A 77 6.38 1.75 -10.06
N THR A 78 5.88 2.97 -9.84
CA THR A 78 4.71 3.12 -9.00
C THR A 78 3.53 2.51 -9.76
N PRO A 79 2.75 1.61 -9.15
CA PRO A 79 1.57 1.05 -9.83
C PRO A 79 0.52 2.14 -10.10
N VAL A 80 0.59 3.26 -9.36
CA VAL A 80 -0.36 4.37 -9.43
C VAL A 80 0.38 5.70 -9.31
N PHE A 81 -0.03 6.70 -10.10
CA PHE A 81 0.51 8.05 -10.05
C PHE A 81 -0.61 9.08 -10.11
N LEU A 82 -0.36 10.26 -9.54
CA LEU A 82 -1.28 11.38 -9.68
C LEU A 82 -1.07 12.07 -11.02
N SER A 83 -2.16 12.24 -11.75
CA SER A 83 -2.22 13.14 -12.88
C SER A 83 -3.04 14.37 -12.55
N LYS A 84 -2.48 15.53 -12.91
CA LYS A 84 -3.15 16.83 -12.81
C LYS A 84 -4.09 17.06 -14.00
N ASP A 85 -5.18 17.81 -13.78
CA ASP A 85 -6.01 18.35 -14.86
C ASP A 85 -5.22 19.48 -15.55
N PRO A 86 -5.02 19.43 -16.89
CA PRO A 86 -4.32 20.48 -17.62
C PRO A 86 -5.01 21.86 -17.54
N ARG A 87 -6.28 21.93 -17.13
CA ARG A 87 -7.08 23.16 -17.01
C ARG A 87 -6.91 23.88 -15.66
N GLY A 88 -6.16 23.31 -14.71
CA GLY A 88 -5.77 24.00 -13.47
C GLY A 88 -6.81 24.09 -12.35
N ASP A 89 -8.11 23.96 -12.66
CA ASP A 89 -9.21 24.07 -11.69
C ASP A 89 -9.93 22.72 -11.51
N TYR A 90 -9.50 21.96 -10.50
CA TYR A 90 -9.89 20.57 -10.30
C TYR A 90 -11.34 20.37 -9.84
N LYS A 91 -12.20 19.91 -10.76
CA LYS A 91 -13.39 19.07 -10.52
C LYS A 91 -13.68 18.21 -11.76
N MET A 92 -12.75 17.34 -12.15
CA MET A 92 -13.04 16.35 -13.18
C MET A 92 -14.14 15.41 -12.67
N THR A 93 -15.20 15.24 -13.45
CA THR A 93 -16.18 14.18 -13.24
C THR A 93 -15.51 12.81 -13.34
N LEU A 94 -16.15 11.77 -12.80
CA LEU A 94 -15.62 10.41 -12.89
C LEU A 94 -15.36 9.99 -14.36
N ASP A 95 -16.22 10.41 -15.28
CA ASP A 95 -16.05 10.09 -16.70
C ASP A 95 -14.91 10.88 -17.35
N GLU A 96 -14.73 12.16 -17.00
CA GLU A 96 -13.56 12.93 -17.42
C GLU A 96 -12.27 12.31 -16.88
N ALA A 97 -12.24 11.86 -15.62
CA ALA A 97 -11.08 11.22 -15.02
C ALA A 97 -10.70 9.91 -15.74
N LYS A 98 -11.70 9.09 -16.10
CA LYS A 98 -11.49 7.88 -16.92
C LYS A 98 -10.90 8.21 -18.28
N GLN A 99 -11.48 9.20 -18.98
CA GLN A 99 -11.00 9.62 -20.29
C GLN A 99 -9.59 10.22 -20.21
N HIS A 100 -9.30 10.97 -19.16
CA HIS A 100 -8.00 11.59 -18.91
C HIS A 100 -6.89 10.54 -18.75
N CYS A 101 -7.09 9.54 -17.88
CA CYS A 101 -6.12 8.45 -17.74
C CYS A 101 -6.01 7.64 -19.05
N LYS A 102 -7.13 7.37 -19.72
CA LYS A 102 -7.14 6.65 -21.01
C LYS A 102 -6.36 7.40 -22.09
N GLY A 103 -6.49 8.72 -22.18
CA GLY A 103 -5.75 9.56 -23.11
C GLY A 103 -4.24 9.52 -22.90
N LYS A 104 -3.78 9.11 -21.71
CA LYS A 104 -2.36 8.89 -21.38
C LYS A 104 -1.90 7.45 -21.58
N GLY A 105 -2.72 6.57 -22.16
CA GLY A 105 -2.40 5.14 -22.31
C GLY A 105 -2.47 4.36 -20.99
N THR A 106 -3.20 4.89 -20.00
CA THR A 106 -3.33 4.33 -18.65
C THR A 106 -4.80 4.10 -18.31
N ARG A 107 -5.11 3.49 -17.17
CA ARG A 107 -6.49 3.39 -16.66
C ARG A 107 -6.65 4.18 -15.37
N LEU A 108 -7.88 4.60 -15.07
CA LEU A 108 -8.20 5.14 -13.75
C LEU A 108 -7.86 4.07 -12.69
N ALA A 109 -7.18 4.48 -11.62
CA ALA A 109 -6.78 3.56 -10.57
C ALA A 109 -7.99 3.14 -9.73
N THR A 110 -8.02 1.87 -9.37
CA THR A 110 -8.97 1.32 -8.41
C THR A 110 -8.48 1.57 -6.99
N TYR A 111 -9.37 1.41 -6.01
CA TYR A 111 -8.95 1.44 -4.61
C TYR A 111 -7.87 0.38 -4.33
N GLU A 112 -8.02 -0.82 -4.89
CA GLU A 112 -7.08 -1.93 -4.75
C GLU A 112 -5.70 -1.59 -5.33
N ASP A 113 -5.64 -0.80 -6.41
CA ASP A 113 -4.36 -0.33 -6.95
C ASP A 113 -3.65 0.64 -5.99
N LEU A 114 -4.41 1.51 -5.32
CA LEU A 114 -3.88 2.40 -4.28
C LEU A 114 -3.41 1.62 -3.06
N LEU A 115 -4.18 0.60 -2.65
CA LEU A 115 -3.82 -0.26 -1.52
C LEU A 115 -2.56 -1.09 -1.82
N HIS A 116 -2.44 -1.60 -3.04
CA HIS A 116 -1.23 -2.25 -3.49
C HIS A 116 -0.04 -1.28 -3.48
N ALA A 117 -0.23 -0.05 -3.97
CA ALA A 117 0.82 0.97 -3.88
C ALA A 117 1.24 1.27 -2.44
N TYR A 118 0.28 1.37 -1.52
CA TYR A 118 0.55 1.51 -0.09
C TYR A 118 1.40 0.35 0.44
N HIS A 119 1.07 -0.91 0.15
CA HIS A 119 1.86 -2.06 0.62
C HIS A 119 3.27 -2.13 0.01
N LEU A 120 3.50 -1.51 -1.14
CA LEU A 120 4.83 -1.36 -1.73
C LEU A 120 5.64 -0.20 -1.13
N GLY A 121 5.11 0.51 -0.13
CA GLY A 121 5.78 1.61 0.55
C GLY A 121 5.63 2.97 -0.14
N TYR A 122 4.72 3.11 -1.12
CA TYR A 122 4.51 4.41 -1.76
C TYR A 122 3.81 5.39 -0.80
N GLU A 123 4.27 6.64 -0.79
CA GLU A 123 3.62 7.76 -0.12
C GLU A 123 3.26 8.82 -1.17
N ILE A 124 2.00 9.23 -1.19
CA ILE A 124 1.46 10.23 -2.09
C ILE A 124 0.66 11.22 -1.26
N CYS A 125 1.30 12.36 -0.97
CA CYS A 125 0.77 13.47 -0.18
C CYS A 125 -0.09 14.43 -1.02
N SER A 126 -1.07 13.88 -1.74
CA SER A 126 -2.06 14.68 -2.44
C SER A 126 -3.25 13.81 -2.80
N CYS A 127 -4.43 14.40 -2.69
CA CYS A 127 -5.65 13.66 -2.92
C CYS A 127 -5.97 13.55 -4.41
N GLY A 128 -6.37 12.35 -4.83
CA GLY A 128 -6.75 12.05 -6.20
C GLY A 128 -7.99 11.16 -6.31
N LEU A 129 -8.80 11.39 -7.34
CA LEU A 129 -9.98 10.59 -7.66
C LEU A 129 -9.59 9.17 -8.09
N ALA A 130 -10.31 8.17 -7.56
CA ALA A 130 -10.24 6.76 -7.97
C ALA A 130 -11.51 6.34 -8.76
N ASP A 131 -11.53 5.09 -9.24
CA ASP A 131 -12.59 4.54 -10.09
C ASP A 131 -13.99 4.48 -9.47
N ASN A 132 -14.07 4.46 -8.14
CA ASN A 132 -15.30 4.53 -7.37
C ASN A 132 -15.84 5.96 -7.16
N GLY A 133 -15.19 6.97 -7.75
CA GLY A 133 -15.60 8.37 -7.64
C GLY A 133 -15.29 9.02 -6.29
N LEU A 134 -14.52 8.34 -5.42
CA LEU A 134 -14.02 8.90 -4.18
C LEU A 134 -12.56 9.34 -4.36
N ALA A 135 -12.16 10.35 -3.57
CA ALA A 135 -10.79 10.84 -3.56
C ALA A 135 -10.02 10.25 -2.36
N TYR A 136 -8.78 9.86 -2.61
CA TYR A 136 -7.89 9.26 -1.60
C TYR A 136 -6.52 9.92 -1.63
N THR A 137 -5.74 9.70 -0.58
CA THR A 137 -4.29 9.94 -0.53
C THR A 137 -3.63 8.67 0.00
N ILE A 138 -2.32 8.48 -0.24
CA ILE A 138 -1.56 7.34 0.30
C ILE A 138 -0.55 7.86 1.32
N THR A 139 -0.62 7.40 2.56
CA THR A 139 0.20 7.93 3.66
C THR A 139 0.89 6.78 4.39
N GLN A 140 2.23 6.73 4.37
CA GLN A 140 3.01 5.73 5.10
C GLN A 140 3.26 6.17 6.54
N THR A 141 3.53 7.45 6.73
CA THR A 141 3.85 8.03 8.04
C THR A 141 2.86 9.14 8.40
N PRO A 142 2.44 9.26 9.67
CA PRO A 142 1.60 10.37 10.10
C PRO A 142 2.31 11.70 9.82
N ASN A 143 1.75 12.53 8.95
CA ASN A 143 2.36 13.80 8.56
C ASN A 143 1.31 14.91 8.60
N HIS A 144 1.50 15.88 9.48
CA HIS A 144 0.58 17.00 9.66
C HIS A 144 0.45 17.91 8.42
N ALA A 145 1.40 17.83 7.48
CA ALA A 145 1.34 18.50 6.17
C ALA A 145 0.53 17.73 5.11
N CYS A 146 0.25 16.45 5.34
CA CYS A 146 -0.48 15.57 4.41
C CYS A 146 -1.80 15.11 5.04
N MET A 147 -1.72 14.09 5.89
CA MET A 147 -2.78 13.55 6.73
C MET A 147 -2.17 12.94 7.98
N THR A 148 -2.89 13.05 9.10
CA THR A 148 -2.51 12.42 10.36
C THR A 148 -2.80 10.92 10.39
N SER A 149 -3.65 10.43 9.49
CA SER A 149 -3.98 9.01 9.32
C SER A 149 -3.03 8.32 8.35
N VAL A 150 -2.66 7.07 8.65
CA VAL A 150 -1.82 6.20 7.80
C VAL A 150 -2.72 5.26 6.98
N GLY A 151 -2.31 4.95 5.74
CA GLY A 151 -3.01 4.06 4.82
C GLY A 151 -3.47 4.77 3.54
N VAL A 152 -4.41 4.14 2.82
CA VAL A 152 -5.14 4.79 1.72
C VAL A 152 -6.33 5.54 2.33
N VAL A 153 -6.10 6.80 2.65
CA VAL A 153 -7.03 7.60 3.44
C VAL A 153 -7.97 8.38 2.52
N LYS A 154 -9.27 8.27 2.79
CA LYS A 154 -10.31 9.00 2.06
C LYS A 154 -10.25 10.49 2.37
N CYS A 155 -10.28 11.32 1.33
CA CYS A 155 -10.26 12.78 1.48
C CYS A 155 -11.67 13.37 1.58
N SER A 156 -11.83 14.41 2.41
CA SER A 156 -13.10 15.12 2.63
C SER A 156 -13.41 16.11 1.51
N SER A 157 -14.63 16.11 0.96
CA SER A 157 -15.03 17.03 -0.12
C SER A 157 -15.24 18.48 0.37
N PRO A 158 -14.89 19.55 -0.41
CA PRO A 158 -14.23 19.57 -1.72
C PRO A 158 -12.85 20.25 -1.64
N MET A 159 -11.76 19.47 -1.66
CA MET A 159 -10.50 20.03 -2.16
C MET A 159 -10.38 19.71 -3.65
N SER A 160 -9.60 20.50 -4.34
CA SER A 160 -9.22 20.29 -5.73
C SER A 160 -8.47 18.96 -5.86
N TRP A 161 -9.11 17.91 -6.40
CA TRP A 161 -8.50 16.59 -6.50
C TRP A 161 -7.78 16.37 -7.83
N ASN A 162 -6.57 15.86 -7.75
CA ASN A 162 -5.89 15.19 -8.86
C ASN A 162 -6.67 13.92 -9.28
N VAL A 163 -6.15 13.16 -10.24
CA VAL A 163 -6.70 11.85 -10.61
C VAL A 163 -5.62 10.79 -10.43
N PHE A 164 -5.93 9.67 -9.78
CA PHE A 164 -5.01 8.55 -9.75
C PHE A 164 -5.13 7.74 -11.04
N CYS A 165 -4.07 7.72 -11.83
CA CYS A 165 -3.96 6.83 -12.97
C CYS A 165 -3.05 5.65 -12.61
N ARG A 166 -3.36 4.48 -13.16
CA ARG A 166 -2.54 3.29 -13.12
C ARG A 166 -1.98 3.00 -14.50
N SER A 167 -0.66 2.92 -14.58
CA SER A 167 0.04 2.47 -15.79
C SER A 167 -0.39 1.06 -16.14
N SER A 168 -0.66 0.86 -17.43
CA SER A 168 -1.00 -0.44 -18.02
C SER A 168 0.21 -1.38 -18.12
N GLU A 169 1.42 -0.88 -17.81
CA GLU A 169 2.70 -1.53 -18.09
C GLU A 169 3.24 -2.46 -16.99
N ASP A 170 2.44 -2.79 -15.98
CA ASP A 170 2.65 -4.02 -15.20
C ASP A 170 1.64 -5.06 -15.70
N VAL A 171 2.02 -5.79 -16.75
CA VAL A 171 1.96 -7.25 -16.95
C VAL A 171 2.25 -7.50 -18.44
N THR A 172 3.52 -7.56 -18.80
CA THR A 172 3.96 -8.70 -19.60
C THR A 172 4.61 -9.66 -18.62
N GLU A 173 4.11 -10.89 -18.55
CA GLU A 173 4.60 -11.99 -17.71
C GLU A 173 6.01 -12.45 -18.12
N ASN A 174 6.97 -11.55 -18.22
CA ASN A 174 8.32 -11.84 -18.70
C ASN A 174 9.40 -11.00 -18.00
N HIS A 175 9.29 -10.80 -16.68
CA HIS A 175 10.43 -10.37 -15.88
C HIS A 175 10.96 -11.48 -14.95
N PRO A 176 12.29 -11.70 -14.88
CA PRO A 176 12.90 -12.94 -14.36
C PRO A 176 12.99 -13.02 -12.84
N PHE A 177 12.23 -12.20 -12.09
CA PHE A 177 12.22 -12.24 -10.63
C PHE A 177 11.18 -13.20 -10.02
N SER A 178 10.57 -14.06 -10.85
CA SER A 178 9.87 -15.27 -10.39
C SER A 178 10.85 -16.38 -10.02
N SER A 179 11.71 -16.12 -9.03
CA SER A 179 12.50 -17.19 -8.40
C SER A 179 12.79 -16.87 -6.93
N SER A 180 11.75 -16.91 -6.11
CA SER A 180 11.74 -17.76 -4.92
C SER A 180 10.36 -17.72 -4.25
N ALA A 181 9.67 -18.85 -4.34
CA ALA A 181 8.66 -19.36 -3.42
C ALA A 181 7.24 -18.75 -3.32
N GLU A 182 6.93 -17.53 -3.80
CA GLU A 182 5.56 -16.98 -3.58
C GLU A 182 4.66 -16.82 -4.82
N ALA A 183 5.18 -17.01 -6.03
CA ALA A 183 4.43 -16.74 -7.27
C ALA A 183 3.75 -17.97 -7.92
N SER A 184 3.82 -19.16 -7.32
CA SER A 184 3.27 -20.39 -7.94
C SER A 184 1.80 -20.70 -7.57
N PHE A 185 1.09 -19.80 -6.91
CA PHE A 185 -0.32 -20.02 -6.53
C PHE A 185 -1.35 -19.16 -7.27
N ALA A 186 -0.92 -18.19 -8.07
CA ALA A 186 -1.81 -17.41 -8.92
C ALA A 186 -1.55 -17.80 -10.39
N LEU A 187 -2.62 -18.01 -11.17
CA LEU A 187 -2.63 -18.37 -12.59
C LEU A 187 -2.69 -19.89 -12.90
N SER A 188 -3.56 -20.60 -12.19
CA SER A 188 -4.51 -21.47 -12.90
C SER A 188 -5.88 -20.85 -12.74
N GLY A 189 -6.64 -20.76 -13.84
CA GLY A 189 -7.84 -19.93 -13.96
C GLY A 189 -8.76 -19.97 -12.75
N ARG A 190 -8.84 -18.84 -12.05
CA ARG A 190 -9.99 -18.52 -11.20
C ARG A 190 -10.51 -17.16 -11.61
N GLN A 191 -11.63 -17.24 -12.32
CA GLN A 191 -12.64 -16.21 -12.45
C GLN A 191 -12.68 -15.39 -11.15
N PHE A 192 -12.42 -14.08 -11.24
CA PHE A 192 -12.61 -13.14 -10.13
C PHE A 192 -14.04 -13.28 -9.65
N ALA A 193 -14.24 -14.01 -8.57
CA ALA A 193 -15.50 -14.09 -7.87
C ALA A 193 -15.71 -12.73 -7.19
N THR A 194 -16.32 -11.80 -7.90
CA THR A 194 -17.03 -10.69 -7.29
C THR A 194 -18.08 -11.29 -6.35
N SER A 195 -17.97 -10.96 -5.05
CA SER A 195 -18.92 -11.23 -3.94
C SER A 195 -18.38 -12.12 -2.80
N SER A 196 -18.22 -11.47 -1.64
CA SER A 196 -18.44 -11.98 -0.27
C SER A 196 -17.29 -12.56 0.57
N GLN A 197 -16.12 -11.89 0.66
CA GLN A 197 -15.40 -11.87 1.94
C GLN A 197 -16.20 -11.00 2.92
N LYS A 198 -17.04 -11.63 3.73
CA LYS A 198 -17.88 -10.93 4.72
C LYS A 198 -17.15 -10.88 6.05
N VAL A 199 -16.66 -9.70 6.41
CA VAL A 199 -16.22 -9.42 7.78
C VAL A 199 -17.42 -9.52 8.72
N ILE A 200 -17.28 -10.33 9.77
CA ILE A 200 -18.29 -10.53 10.81
C ILE A 200 -17.66 -10.11 12.14
N TYR A 201 -18.31 -9.18 12.85
CA TYR A 201 -17.89 -8.77 14.17
C TYR A 201 -18.58 -9.59 15.26
N TYR A 202 -17.81 -10.06 16.22
CA TYR A 202 -18.29 -10.77 17.39
C TYR A 202 -17.99 -10.03 18.69
N SER A 203 -19.03 -9.90 19.51
CA SER A 203 -19.06 -9.11 20.74
C SER A 203 -19.24 -10.01 21.97
N THR A 204 -18.34 -10.96 22.24
CA THR A 204 -18.50 -11.82 23.43
C THR A 204 -18.07 -11.08 24.70
N ASN A 205 -18.98 -10.30 25.28
CA ASN A 205 -18.82 -9.58 26.56
C ASN A 205 -17.54 -8.72 26.67
N TYR A 206 -16.93 -8.35 25.53
CA TYR A 206 -15.77 -7.47 25.42
C TYR A 206 -14.52 -7.90 26.20
N ASN A 207 -14.34 -9.20 26.47
CA ASN A 207 -13.22 -9.66 27.31
C ASN A 207 -12.36 -10.75 26.65
N MET A 208 -12.10 -10.62 25.34
CA MET A 208 -11.12 -11.46 24.66
C MET A 208 -9.79 -10.73 24.52
N ASP A 209 -8.71 -11.37 24.94
CA ASP A 209 -7.36 -11.03 24.47
C ASP A 209 -7.17 -11.50 23.02
N TYR A 210 -6.04 -11.15 22.41
CA TYR A 210 -5.76 -11.48 21.01
C TYR A 210 -5.73 -13.00 20.72
N ASN A 211 -5.20 -13.80 21.64
CA ASN A 211 -5.09 -15.25 21.47
C ASN A 211 -6.48 -15.90 21.55
N ALA A 212 -7.28 -15.48 22.52
CA ALA A 212 -8.67 -15.90 22.68
C ALA A 212 -9.51 -15.49 21.45
N ALA A 213 -9.32 -14.28 20.92
CA ALA A 213 -9.97 -13.79 19.71
C ALA A 213 -9.62 -14.65 18.47
N THR A 214 -8.35 -15.03 18.33
CA THR A 214 -7.88 -15.90 17.24
C THR A 214 -8.51 -17.28 17.33
N ALA A 215 -8.46 -17.91 18.50
CA ALA A 215 -9.09 -19.21 18.76
C ALA A 215 -10.61 -19.16 18.56
N PHE A 216 -11.24 -18.04 18.91
CA PHE A 216 -12.67 -17.83 18.75
C PHE A 216 -13.10 -17.88 17.29
N CYS A 217 -12.39 -17.20 16.38
CA CYS A 217 -12.68 -17.29 14.94
C CYS A 217 -12.45 -18.72 14.42
N GLN A 218 -11.34 -19.35 14.81
CA GLN A 218 -10.99 -20.71 14.39
C GLN A 218 -12.06 -21.75 14.79
N SER A 219 -12.58 -21.65 16.01
CA SER A 219 -13.66 -22.54 16.50
C SER A 219 -14.94 -22.48 15.67
N ARG A 220 -15.11 -21.46 14.82
CA ARG A 220 -16.27 -21.22 13.96
C ARG A 220 -15.99 -21.44 12.47
N GLY A 221 -14.85 -22.06 12.15
CA GLY A 221 -14.38 -22.26 10.78
C GLY A 221 -14.08 -20.94 10.07
N ALA A 222 -13.63 -19.94 10.81
CA ALA A 222 -13.25 -18.62 10.31
C ALA A 222 -11.82 -18.29 10.72
N TYR A 223 -11.24 -17.26 10.11
CA TYR A 223 -9.95 -16.70 10.51
C TYR A 223 -10.18 -15.30 11.08
N ILE A 224 -9.27 -14.84 11.94
CA ILE A 224 -9.29 -13.43 12.36
C ILE A 224 -9.07 -12.56 11.13
N ALA A 225 -9.90 -11.53 10.96
CA ALA A 225 -9.87 -10.65 9.81
C ALA A 225 -8.57 -9.84 9.80
N THR A 226 -7.97 -9.67 8.63
CA THR A 226 -6.80 -8.82 8.48
C THR A 226 -7.19 -7.34 8.45
N PHE A 227 -6.21 -6.44 8.52
CA PHE A 227 -6.50 -5.01 8.35
C PHE A 227 -7.11 -4.73 6.96
N GLU A 228 -6.64 -5.44 5.93
CA GLU A 228 -7.16 -5.36 4.58
C GLU A 228 -8.63 -5.80 4.51
N ASP A 229 -9.01 -6.89 5.19
CA ASP A 229 -10.41 -7.32 5.27
C ASP A 229 -11.31 -6.21 5.85
N LEU A 230 -10.86 -5.54 6.93
CA LEU A 230 -11.60 -4.43 7.56
C LEU A 230 -11.71 -3.23 6.63
N LEU A 231 -10.65 -2.95 5.88
CA LEU A 231 -10.56 -1.83 4.96
C LEU A 231 -11.46 -2.05 3.74
N THR A 232 -11.45 -3.25 3.16
CA THR A 232 -12.40 -3.66 2.12
C THR A 232 -13.83 -3.57 2.63
N ALA A 233 -14.10 -4.08 3.84
CA ALA A 233 -15.43 -3.98 4.45
C ALA A 233 -15.89 -2.52 4.60
N TYR A 234 -15.01 -1.64 5.08
CA TYR A 234 -15.24 -0.20 5.16
C TYR A 234 -15.64 0.40 3.81
N HIS A 235 -14.92 0.13 2.72
CA HIS A 235 -15.28 0.69 1.40
C HIS A 235 -16.61 0.16 0.86
N HIS A 236 -17.05 -1.00 1.34
CA HIS A 236 -18.38 -1.55 1.06
C HIS A 236 -19.47 -1.06 2.03
N GLY A 237 -19.21 -0.02 2.81
CA GLY A 237 -20.19 0.60 3.70
C GLY A 237 -20.36 -0.11 5.05
N TYR A 238 -19.47 -1.04 5.40
CA TYR A 238 -19.48 -1.66 6.72
C TYR A 238 -19.15 -0.63 7.80
N GLU A 239 -19.91 -0.64 8.90
CA GLU A 239 -19.69 0.23 10.04
C GLU A 239 -19.76 -0.55 11.35
N ARG A 240 -18.79 -0.28 12.22
CA ARG A 240 -18.72 -0.80 13.58
C ARG A 240 -17.98 0.17 14.49
N PHE A 241 -18.72 0.79 15.41
CA PHE A 241 -18.16 1.65 16.46
C PHE A 241 -17.42 0.90 17.58
N SER A 242 -17.72 -0.39 17.77
CA SER A 242 -17.04 -1.21 18.77
C SER A 242 -15.66 -1.66 18.29
N CYS A 243 -14.67 -1.58 19.18
CA CYS A 243 -13.33 -2.09 18.95
C CYS A 243 -13.29 -3.62 18.88
N GLY A 244 -12.56 -4.14 17.90
CA GLY A 244 -12.31 -5.57 17.76
C GLY A 244 -10.90 -5.87 17.27
N TRP A 245 -10.36 -7.01 17.66
CA TRP A 245 -9.06 -7.50 17.21
C TRP A 245 -9.04 -7.79 15.71
N ALA A 246 -7.92 -7.42 15.07
CA ALA A 246 -7.52 -7.82 13.72
C ALA A 246 -6.23 -8.65 13.77
N ALA A 247 -5.90 -9.33 12.67
CA ALA A 247 -4.81 -10.31 12.56
C ALA A 247 -3.40 -9.78 12.87
N ASN A 248 -3.19 -8.46 12.87
CA ASN A 248 -1.92 -7.84 13.23
C ASN A 248 -1.76 -7.59 14.73
N GLY A 249 -2.68 -8.10 15.57
CA GLY A 249 -2.64 -7.88 17.01
C GLY A 249 -3.02 -6.46 17.43
N ILE A 250 -3.68 -5.70 16.56
CA ILE A 250 -4.19 -4.36 16.86
C ILE A 250 -5.73 -4.39 16.83
N SER A 251 -6.34 -3.60 17.70
CA SER A 251 -7.79 -3.42 17.76
C SER A 251 -8.23 -2.18 16.96
N TYR A 252 -9.27 -2.35 16.15
CA TYR A 252 -9.83 -1.30 15.30
C TYR A 252 -11.34 -1.14 15.48
N HIS A 253 -11.83 0.05 15.16
CA HIS A 253 -13.23 0.32 14.88
C HIS A 253 -13.33 0.84 13.43
N VAL A 254 -14.47 0.59 12.78
CA VAL A 254 -14.69 0.92 11.37
C VAL A 254 -15.80 1.95 11.30
N ILE A 255 -15.51 3.19 10.90
CA ILE A 255 -16.46 4.31 10.97
C ILE A 255 -16.64 4.95 9.59
N GLN A 256 -17.86 4.98 9.05
CA GLN A 256 -18.15 5.57 7.74
C GLN A 256 -18.04 7.09 7.74
N GLN A 257 -18.50 7.73 8.81
CA GLN A 257 -18.54 9.19 8.95
C GLN A 257 -18.20 9.59 10.38
N ALA A 258 -17.45 10.69 10.53
CA ALA A 258 -17.17 11.25 11.85
C ALA A 258 -18.50 11.68 12.51
N VAL A 259 -18.74 11.20 13.73
CA VAL A 259 -19.94 11.44 14.53
C VAL A 259 -19.53 11.87 15.94
N ASP A 260 -20.43 12.49 16.69
CA ASP A 260 -20.14 12.95 18.06
C ASP A 260 -19.57 11.80 18.93
N GLY A 261 -18.34 11.97 19.42
CA GLY A 261 -17.58 10.95 20.16
C GLY A 261 -16.51 10.21 19.36
N TYR A 262 -16.47 10.33 18.03
CA TYR A 262 -15.43 9.77 17.16
C TYR A 262 -14.92 10.83 16.18
N THR A 263 -13.68 11.27 16.39
CA THR A 263 -13.06 12.38 15.64
C THR A 263 -12.55 12.00 14.25
N SER A 264 -12.69 10.75 13.81
CA SER A 264 -12.14 10.26 12.54
C SER A 264 -12.98 9.13 11.93
N SER A 265 -13.10 9.12 10.60
CA SER A 265 -13.67 8.02 9.80
C SER A 265 -12.57 7.12 9.24
N GLY A 266 -12.91 5.88 8.87
CA GLY A 266 -12.00 4.85 8.37
C GLY A 266 -11.91 3.63 9.28
N VAL A 267 -10.90 2.79 9.04
CA VAL A 267 -10.49 1.71 9.96
C VAL A 267 -9.53 2.32 10.98
N VAL A 268 -10.10 2.83 12.07
CA VAL A 268 -9.38 3.64 13.04
C VAL A 268 -8.90 2.74 14.18
N LYS A 269 -7.66 2.96 14.62
CA LYS A 269 -7.07 2.22 15.74
C LYS A 269 -7.72 2.66 17.06
N CYS A 270 -8.08 1.69 17.90
CA CYS A 270 -8.60 1.98 19.23
C CYS A 270 -7.50 2.36 20.23
N SER A 271 -7.86 3.24 21.18
CA SER A 271 -7.03 3.62 22.33
C SER A 271 -6.86 2.47 23.33
N LEU A 272 -5.86 2.58 24.23
CA LEU A 272 -5.44 1.55 25.20
C LEU A 272 -6.59 0.73 25.81
N GLY A 273 -6.48 -0.59 25.64
CA GLY A 273 -7.32 -1.63 26.22
C GLY A 273 -6.81 -3.00 25.76
N SER A 274 -7.06 -4.05 26.55
CA SER A 274 -6.56 -5.42 26.29
C SER A 274 -7.67 -6.43 25.98
N HIS A 275 -8.91 -5.94 25.88
CA HIS A 275 -10.12 -6.73 25.91
C HIS A 275 -11.13 -6.12 24.96
N TRP A 276 -11.35 -6.79 23.83
CA TRP A 276 -12.15 -6.26 22.71
C TRP A 276 -13.06 -7.34 22.12
N GLY A 277 -13.93 -6.96 21.19
CA GLY A 277 -14.54 -7.93 20.30
C GLY A 277 -13.51 -8.51 19.32
N VAL A 278 -13.98 -9.22 18.31
CA VAL A 278 -13.11 -9.75 17.24
C VAL A 278 -13.80 -9.63 15.90
N TYR A 279 -13.03 -9.30 14.87
CA TYR A 279 -13.46 -9.43 13.49
C TYR A 279 -13.02 -10.78 12.95
N CYS A 280 -13.96 -11.57 12.45
CA CYS A 280 -13.66 -12.81 11.75
C CYS A 280 -14.04 -12.69 10.28
N THR A 281 -13.26 -13.32 9.41
CA THR A 281 -13.57 -13.50 7.99
C THR A 281 -13.66 -14.98 7.68
N ARG A 282 -14.55 -15.34 6.74
CA ARG A 282 -14.59 -16.71 6.22
C ARG A 282 -13.98 -16.72 4.83
N PRO A 283 -13.14 -17.72 4.50
CA PRO A 283 -12.80 -17.96 3.11
C PRO A 283 -14.11 -18.23 2.35
N THR A 284 -14.27 -17.59 1.18
CA THR A 284 -15.34 -17.96 0.26
C THR A 284 -15.20 -19.46 -0.03
N PRO A 285 -16.29 -20.25 -0.07
CA PRO A 285 -16.21 -21.65 -0.45
C PRO A 285 -15.66 -21.74 -1.87
N GLY A 286 -14.35 -21.95 -1.99
CA GLY A 286 -13.77 -22.53 -3.18
C GLY A 286 -14.38 -23.91 -3.31
N ILE A 287 -14.89 -24.23 -4.50
CA ILE A 287 -15.33 -25.57 -4.86
C ILE A 287 -14.22 -26.55 -4.46
N TYR A 288 -14.41 -27.26 -3.34
CA TYR A 288 -13.56 -28.38 -2.97
C TYR A 288 -13.96 -29.51 -3.91
N SER A 289 -13.09 -29.81 -4.88
CA SER A 289 -13.12 -31.11 -5.55
C SER A 289 -12.91 -32.17 -4.48
N SER A 290 -13.96 -32.90 -4.17
CA SER A 290 -13.89 -34.17 -3.47
C SER A 290 -13.14 -35.15 -4.37
N THR A 291 -11.85 -35.39 -4.10
CA THR A 291 -11.21 -36.61 -4.59
C THR A 291 -11.72 -37.77 -3.77
N HIS A 292 -12.86 -38.31 -4.21
CA HIS A 292 -13.14 -39.73 -4.08
C HIS A 292 -12.22 -40.46 -5.06
N HIS A 293 -11.27 -41.22 -4.53
CA HIS A 293 -10.98 -42.62 -4.84
C HIS A 293 -9.73 -43.08 -4.08
#